data_AF-A0A8S1H0I5-F1
#
_entry.id   AF-A0A8S1H0I5-F1
#
_cell.length_a   1.000
_cell.length_b   1.000
_cell.length_c   1.000
_cell.angle_alpha   90.00
_cell.angle_beta   90.00
_cell.angle_gamma   90.00
#
_symmetry.space_group_name_H-M   'P 1'
#
loop_
_entity.id
_entity.type
_entity.pdbx_description
1 polymer ?
#
loop_
_entity_poly.entity_id
_entity_poly.type
_entity_poly.pdbx_seq_one_letter_code
_entity_poly.pdbx_strand_id
1 'polypeptide(L)'
;MAPVYLFPVPAVYASGYFRDLPVEQFHVFWTNCALLHLSTFSLCHLFWYRMKTMMAFTSYYKKASVLGDVYMIVTYAAVFTIYPVLRKFTVYSMEERLEIAKAAGSVPEVFFSEKAVVFDMNTMLEADKLPFLFMGVCGFSLDLAAFFVLPICTAIVLKTSQKAMSKRTHQMHRTFLLALFFQTSVHTVLLSVPVVFTQVANLVSFSNPAVVNWMVFMNTIHGSAGTFTMLMANPQFRNSLVADFQRVILRKQAKVKPVVSTTQATRSVVPQLARRKSVY
;
A
#
# COMPACT_ATOMS: atom_id res chain seq x y z
N MET A 1 -10.46 -0.41 10.14
CA MET A 1 -10.25 0.71 11.09
C MET A 1 -10.85 1.93 10.42
N ALA A 2 -11.96 2.46 10.94
CA ALA A 2 -12.56 3.68 10.40
C ALA A 2 -12.25 4.82 11.39
N PRO A 3 -11.27 5.70 11.10
CA PRO A 3 -11.15 6.94 11.85
C PRO A 3 -12.44 7.74 11.66
N VAL A 4 -13.03 8.21 12.76
CA VAL A 4 -14.17 9.12 12.69
C VAL A 4 -13.61 10.53 12.76
N TYR A 5 -13.81 11.30 11.69
CA TYR A 5 -13.44 12.70 11.65
C TYR A 5 -14.61 13.53 12.17
N LEU A 6 -14.34 14.29 13.22
CA LEU A 6 -15.20 15.37 13.63
C LEU A 6 -14.86 16.58 12.73
N PHE A 7 -15.89 17.24 12.22
CA PHE A 7 -15.78 18.51 11.51
C PHE A 7 -16.89 19.41 12.07
N PRO A 8 -16.66 20.72 12.28
CA PRO A 8 -15.52 21.52 11.84
C PRO A 8 -14.29 21.46 12.77
N VAL A 9 -14.39 20.85 13.95
CA VAL A 9 -13.22 20.63 14.82
C VAL A 9 -12.50 19.39 14.35
N PRO A 10 -11.31 19.51 13.73
CA PRO A 10 -10.60 18.33 13.27
C PRO A 10 -10.18 17.58 14.52
N ALA A 11 -10.93 16.54 14.82
CA ALA A 11 -10.59 15.60 15.84
C ALA A 11 -10.85 14.21 15.28
N VAL A 12 -9.93 13.31 15.54
CA VAL A 12 -9.96 11.94 15.05
C VAL A 12 -9.94 11.00 16.24
N TYR A 13 -10.87 10.05 16.24
CA TYR A 13 -10.84 8.96 17.20
C TYR A 13 -11.00 7.62 16.49
N ALA A 14 -10.41 6.57 17.06
CA ALA A 14 -10.62 5.23 16.53
C ALA A 14 -12.00 4.69 16.92
N SER A 15 -12.58 3.91 16.02
CA SER A 15 -13.81 3.15 16.25
C SER A 15 -13.53 1.64 16.34
N GLY A 16 -14.49 0.89 16.91
CA GLY A 16 -14.39 -0.56 17.09
C GLY A 16 -13.29 -0.97 18.07
N TYR A 17 -12.66 -2.12 17.83
CA TYR A 17 -11.65 -2.73 18.72
C TYR A 17 -10.52 -1.77 19.15
N PHE A 18 -10.10 -0.87 18.25
CA PHE A 18 -9.01 0.07 18.54
C PHE A 18 -9.39 1.18 19.52
N ARG A 19 -10.69 1.45 19.74
CA ARG A 19 -11.18 2.41 20.74
C ARG A 19 -10.99 1.93 22.17
N ASP A 20 -10.98 0.60 22.34
CA ASP A 20 -10.95 -0.05 23.64
C ASP A 20 -9.54 -0.50 24.04
N LEU A 21 -8.56 -0.26 23.18
CA LEU A 21 -7.16 -0.47 23.52
C LEU A 21 -6.73 0.48 24.64
N PRO A 22 -5.95 0.01 25.62
CA PRO A 22 -5.38 0.83 26.70
C PRO A 22 -4.16 1.63 26.21
N VAL A 23 -4.23 2.19 25.01
CA VAL A 23 -3.16 2.92 24.34
C VAL A 23 -3.70 4.28 23.91
N GLU A 24 -2.90 5.33 24.09
CA GLU A 24 -3.23 6.69 23.65
C GLU A 24 -3.60 6.68 22.16
N GLN A 25 -4.73 7.29 21.79
CA GLN A 25 -5.23 7.24 20.41
C GLN A 25 -4.32 7.98 19.42
N PHE A 26 -3.49 8.90 19.91
CA PHE A 26 -2.41 9.50 19.16
C PHE A 26 -1.47 8.45 18.55
N HIS A 27 -1.06 7.43 19.32
CA HIS A 27 -0.19 6.36 18.83
C HIS A 27 -0.88 5.53 17.75
N VAL A 28 -2.16 5.24 17.92
CA VAL A 28 -2.96 4.45 16.98
C VAL A 28 -3.12 5.20 15.65
N PHE A 29 -3.49 6.48 15.72
CA PHE A 29 -3.60 7.36 14.56
C PHE A 29 -2.26 7.47 13.83
N TRP A 30 -1.18 7.76 14.56
CA TRP A 30 0.14 7.91 13.96
C TRP A 30 0.65 6.64 13.30
N THR A 31 0.48 5.49 13.96
CA THR A 31 0.83 4.19 13.39
C THR A 31 0.10 3.96 12.06
N ASN A 32 -1.17 4.36 11.97
CA ASN A 32 -1.92 4.27 10.71
C ASN A 32 -1.34 5.19 9.63
N CYS A 33 -1.07 6.45 9.94
CA CYS A 33 -0.44 7.40 9.02
C CYS A 33 0.93 6.91 8.52
N ALA A 34 1.75 6.35 9.42
CA ALA A 34 3.05 5.78 9.09
C ALA A 34 2.91 4.57 8.16
N LEU A 35 1.96 3.66 8.42
CA LEU A 35 1.68 2.50 7.56
C LEU A 35 1.20 2.92 6.16
N LEU A 36 0.35 3.95 6.07
CA LEU A 36 -0.07 4.51 4.78
C LEU A 36 1.11 5.08 4.01
N HIS A 37 1.99 5.84 4.67
CA HIS A 37 3.21 6.35 4.04
C HIS A 37 4.12 5.21 3.58
N LEU A 38 4.34 4.19 4.41
CA LEU A 38 5.15 3.01 4.04
C LEU A 38 4.59 2.31 2.80
N SER A 39 3.26 2.28 2.62
CA SER A 39 2.64 1.73 1.41
C SER A 39 3.02 2.53 0.15
N THR A 40 2.93 3.86 0.17
CA THR A 40 3.34 4.73 -0.93
C THR A 40 4.84 4.62 -1.20
N PHE A 41 5.68 4.58 -0.14
CA PHE A 41 7.12 4.38 -0.30
C PHE A 41 7.46 3.05 -0.96
N SER A 42 6.76 1.97 -0.61
CA SER A 42 7.02 0.66 -1.21
C SER A 42 6.81 0.68 -2.72
N LEU A 43 5.83 1.44 -3.22
CA LEU A 43 5.58 1.65 -4.64
C LEU A 43 6.70 2.45 -5.29
N CYS A 44 7.08 3.60 -4.71
CA CYS A 44 8.20 4.40 -5.19
C CYS A 44 9.50 3.58 -5.25
N HIS A 45 9.78 2.80 -4.21
CA HIS A 45 10.94 1.93 -4.14
C HIS A 45 10.90 0.84 -5.23
N LEU A 46 9.73 0.29 -5.54
CA LEU A 46 9.58 -0.71 -6.59
C LEU A 46 9.87 -0.13 -7.99
N PHE A 47 9.37 1.07 -8.31
CA PHE A 47 9.75 1.78 -9.54
C PHE A 47 11.24 2.06 -9.58
N TRP A 48 11.78 2.57 -8.47
CA TRP A 48 13.17 2.92 -8.33
C TRP A 48 14.10 1.73 -8.57
N TYR A 49 13.81 0.61 -7.92
CA TYR A 49 14.55 -0.63 -8.09
C TYR A 49 14.51 -1.11 -9.55
N ARG A 50 13.35 -1.00 -10.21
CA ARG A 50 13.21 -1.39 -11.62
C ARG A 50 14.00 -0.51 -12.56
N MET A 51 13.96 0.81 -12.36
CA MET A 51 14.82 1.73 -13.09
C MET A 51 16.29 1.30 -12.95
N LYS A 52 16.78 1.04 -11.73
CA LYS A 52 18.16 0.58 -11.51
C LYS A 52 18.50 -0.68 -12.30
N THR A 53 17.62 -1.68 -12.30
CA THR A 53 17.86 -2.92 -13.07
C THR A 53 17.95 -2.68 -14.58
N MET A 54 17.23 -1.69 -15.12
CA MET A 54 17.23 -1.36 -16.55
C MET A 54 18.39 -0.43 -16.92
N MET A 55 18.88 0.36 -15.96
CA MET A 55 19.90 1.40 -16.13
C MET A 55 21.33 0.95 -15.80
N ALA A 56 21.56 -0.33 -15.47
CA ALA A 56 22.86 -0.87 -15.05
C ALA A 56 24.00 -0.65 -16.06
N PHE A 57 23.70 -0.18 -17.27
CA PHE A 57 24.61 -0.10 -18.41
C PHE A 57 25.25 1.28 -18.65
N THR A 58 24.91 2.33 -17.89
CA THR A 58 25.39 3.71 -18.18
C THR A 58 25.82 4.51 -16.94
N SER A 59 26.96 5.21 -17.02
CA SER A 59 27.60 5.92 -15.89
C SER A 59 26.81 7.13 -15.37
N TYR A 60 26.10 7.84 -16.25
CA TYR A 60 25.20 8.96 -15.89
C TYR A 60 24.12 8.51 -14.89
N TYR A 61 23.58 7.31 -15.10
CA TYR A 61 22.51 6.77 -14.28
C TYR A 61 22.98 6.23 -12.92
N LYS A 62 24.28 5.93 -12.75
CA LYS A 62 24.84 5.64 -11.43
C LYS A 62 24.77 6.83 -10.48
N LYS A 63 24.99 8.06 -10.97
CA LYS A 63 24.89 9.28 -10.13
C LYS A 63 23.44 9.59 -9.77
N ALA A 64 22.52 9.53 -10.75
CA ALA A 64 21.09 9.66 -10.48
C ALA A 64 20.59 8.59 -9.49
N SER A 65 21.12 7.36 -9.60
CA SER A 65 20.87 6.25 -8.67
C SER A 65 21.25 6.55 -7.22
N VAL A 66 22.31 7.33 -6.97
CA VAL A 66 22.67 7.68 -5.58
C VAL A 66 21.70 8.74 -5.06
N LEU A 67 21.34 9.73 -5.89
CA LEU A 67 20.42 10.79 -5.49
C LEU A 67 19.03 10.25 -5.13
N GLY A 68 18.49 9.31 -5.90
CA GLY A 68 17.20 8.70 -5.58
C GLY A 68 17.26 7.80 -4.33
N ASP A 69 18.38 7.13 -4.06
CA ASP A 69 18.55 6.39 -2.79
C ASP A 69 18.57 7.34 -1.59
N VAL A 70 19.33 8.43 -1.70
CA VAL A 70 19.38 9.47 -0.67
C VAL A 70 17.99 10.06 -0.44
N TYR A 71 17.25 10.39 -1.52
CA TYR A 71 15.88 10.87 -1.42
C TYR A 71 14.98 9.88 -0.65
N MET A 72 15.03 8.59 -0.99
CA MET A 72 14.24 7.56 -0.30
C MET A 72 14.61 7.45 1.18
N ILE A 73 15.90 7.47 1.52
CA ILE A 73 16.38 7.39 2.91
C ILE A 73 15.97 8.63 3.72
N VAL A 74 16.19 9.83 3.17
CA VAL A 74 15.83 11.09 3.84
C VAL A 74 14.33 11.13 4.10
N THR A 75 13.53 10.72 3.14
CA THR A 75 12.07 10.74 3.31
C THR A 75 11.60 9.67 4.30
N TYR A 76 12.25 8.50 4.35
CA TYR A 76 12.01 7.50 5.39
C TYR A 76 12.32 8.05 6.77
N ALA A 77 13.49 8.68 6.95
CA ALA A 77 13.88 9.30 8.20
C ALA A 77 12.91 10.41 8.63
N ALA A 78 12.50 11.28 7.69
CA ALA A 78 11.58 12.39 7.95
C ALA A 78 10.22 11.93 8.52
N VAL A 79 9.68 10.82 8.01
CA VAL A 79 8.41 10.27 8.55
C VAL A 79 8.58 9.80 9.99
N PHE A 80 9.71 9.23 10.40
CA PHE A 80 9.87 8.80 11.79
C PHE A 80 10.30 9.94 12.73
N THR A 81 11.03 10.94 12.25
CA THR A 81 11.50 12.07 13.08
C THR A 81 10.43 13.12 13.35
N ILE A 82 9.37 13.18 12.54
CA ILE A 82 8.27 14.15 12.72
C ILE A 82 7.28 13.74 13.82
N TYR A 83 7.29 12.47 14.22
CA TYR A 83 6.42 11.91 15.27
C TYR A 83 6.42 12.71 16.60
N PRO A 84 7.56 13.00 17.26
CA PRO A 84 7.58 13.76 18.51
C PRO A 84 7.10 15.20 18.30
N VAL A 85 7.35 15.78 17.13
CA VAL A 85 6.91 17.14 16.78
C VAL A 85 5.39 17.19 16.75
N LEU A 86 4.75 16.23 16.07
CA LEU A 86 3.29 16.19 15.95
C LEU A 86 2.57 15.91 17.26
N ARG A 87 3.19 15.13 18.16
CA ARG A 87 2.60 14.87 19.47
C ARG A 87 2.33 16.17 20.23
N LYS A 88 3.27 17.13 20.14
CA LYS A 88 3.12 18.46 20.76
C LYS A 88 1.91 19.24 20.23
N PHE A 89 1.51 19.00 18.97
CA PHE A 89 0.46 19.75 18.28
C PHE A 89 -0.88 19.01 18.18
N THR A 90 -1.01 17.85 18.82
CA THR A 90 -2.23 17.02 18.69
C THR A 90 -2.72 16.44 20.02
N VAL A 91 -1.88 16.55 21.06
CA VAL A 91 -2.20 16.12 22.42
C VAL A 91 -2.34 17.35 23.28
N TYR A 92 -3.58 17.79 23.43
CA TYR A 92 -3.97 18.94 24.23
C TYR A 92 -4.45 18.51 25.62
N SER A 93 -4.12 19.31 26.63
CA SER A 93 -4.68 19.24 27.98
C SER A 93 -6.18 19.52 28.00
N MET A 94 -6.86 19.20 29.10
CA MET A 94 -8.30 19.42 29.22
C MET A 94 -8.67 20.90 29.12
N GLU A 95 -7.85 21.80 29.67
CA GLU A 95 -8.04 23.25 29.60
C GLU A 95 -7.96 23.75 28.15
N GLU A 96 -6.95 23.33 27.40
CA GLU A 96 -6.80 23.67 25.97
C GLU A 96 -7.96 23.10 25.13
N ARG A 97 -8.41 21.87 25.41
CA ARG A 97 -9.60 21.29 24.74
C ARG A 97 -10.85 22.11 25.00
N LEU A 98 -11.05 22.62 26.23
CA LEU A 98 -12.15 23.50 26.56
C LEU A 98 -12.12 24.82 25.76
N GLU A 99 -10.94 25.39 25.54
CA GLU A 99 -10.77 26.59 24.71
C GLU A 99 -11.08 26.33 23.24
N ILE A 100 -10.57 25.23 22.68
CA ILE A 100 -10.85 24.81 21.30
C ILE A 100 -12.35 24.55 21.12
N ALA A 101 -13.00 23.89 22.09
CA ALA A 101 -14.44 23.63 22.07
C ALA A 101 -15.26 24.94 22.12
N LYS A 102 -14.86 25.92 22.93
CA LYS A 102 -15.51 27.24 22.97
C LYS A 102 -15.45 27.95 21.63
N ALA A 103 -14.33 27.86 20.92
CA ALA A 103 -14.16 28.45 19.59
C ALA A 103 -14.98 27.72 18.51
N ALA A 104 -15.25 26.43 18.70
CA ALA A 104 -15.92 25.58 17.73
C ALA A 104 -17.44 25.39 17.91
N GLY A 105 -17.97 25.76 19.08
CA GLY A 105 -19.37 25.53 19.43
C GLY A 105 -19.63 24.13 20.00
N SER A 106 -20.71 23.47 19.57
CA SER A 106 -21.09 22.16 20.11
C SER A 106 -20.15 21.05 19.65
N VAL A 107 -19.41 20.45 20.57
CA VAL A 107 -18.54 19.28 20.33
C VAL A 107 -19.07 18.03 21.02
N PRO A 108 -18.89 16.82 20.43
CA PRO A 108 -19.26 15.57 21.08
C PRO A 108 -18.42 15.31 22.34
N GLU A 109 -18.98 14.60 23.33
CA GLU A 109 -18.30 14.27 24.59
C GLU A 109 -16.94 13.56 24.39
N VAL A 110 -16.83 12.72 23.34
CA VAL A 110 -15.58 12.01 23.02
C VAL A 110 -14.40 12.95 22.77
N PHE A 111 -14.68 14.20 22.37
CA PHE A 111 -13.67 15.25 22.14
C PHE A 111 -12.85 15.56 23.39
N PHE A 112 -13.46 15.48 24.57
CA PHE A 112 -12.81 15.76 25.84
C PHE A 112 -12.05 14.57 26.42
N SER A 113 -12.12 13.42 25.76
CA SER A 113 -11.42 12.21 26.19
C SER A 113 -10.03 12.09 25.57
N GLU A 114 -9.12 11.42 26.27
CA GLU A 114 -7.82 10.97 25.72
C GLU A 114 -7.97 10.03 24.51
N LYS A 115 -9.20 9.57 24.25
CA LYS A 115 -9.54 8.76 23.09
C LYS A 115 -9.74 9.59 21.81
N ALA A 116 -9.67 10.92 21.88
CA ALA A 116 -9.68 11.78 20.72
C ALA A 116 -8.31 12.46 20.54
N VAL A 117 -7.78 12.33 19.33
CA VAL A 117 -6.69 13.16 18.81
C VAL A 117 -7.33 14.45 18.32
N VAL A 118 -6.99 15.58 18.93
CA VAL A 118 -7.57 16.88 18.59
C VAL A 118 -6.55 17.67 17.81
N PHE A 119 -6.99 18.38 16.78
CA PHE A 119 -6.19 19.30 16.00
C PHE A 119 -6.79 20.70 16.19
N ASP A 120 -6.06 21.61 16.83
CA ASP A 120 -6.53 22.99 16.99
C ASP A 120 -6.21 23.82 15.75
N MET A 121 -7.24 24.15 14.97
CA MET A 121 -7.06 24.88 13.72
C MET A 121 -6.72 26.35 13.88
N ASN A 122 -7.00 26.96 15.04
CA ASN A 122 -6.70 28.36 15.29
C ASN A 122 -5.21 28.55 15.61
N THR A 123 -4.62 27.69 16.44
CA THR A 123 -3.15 27.63 16.61
C THR A 123 -2.44 27.04 15.40
N MET A 124 -3.06 26.12 14.65
CA MET A 124 -2.57 25.72 13.31
C MET A 124 -2.67 26.85 12.27
N LEU A 125 -3.32 27.99 12.58
CA LEU A 125 -3.34 29.19 11.74
C LEU A 125 -2.18 30.17 12.05
N GLU A 126 -1.43 30.00 13.14
CA GLU A 126 -0.26 30.82 13.50
C GLU A 126 1.06 30.03 13.34
N ALA A 127 2.25 30.67 13.44
CA ALA A 127 3.57 30.21 12.95
C ALA A 127 4.01 28.72 13.15
N ASP A 128 3.28 27.95 13.96
CA ASP A 128 3.43 26.51 14.20
C ASP A 128 2.78 25.58 13.15
N LYS A 129 2.17 26.12 12.08
CA LYS A 129 1.51 25.41 10.93
C LYS A 129 2.44 24.56 10.05
N LEU A 130 3.73 24.90 10.04
CA LEU A 130 4.66 24.38 9.03
C LEU A 130 4.68 22.85 8.99
N PRO A 131 4.72 22.10 10.12
CA PRO A 131 4.88 20.65 10.09
C PRO A 131 3.69 19.89 9.49
N PHE A 132 2.44 20.30 9.79
CA PHE A 132 1.24 19.60 9.29
C PHE A 132 1.01 19.88 7.80
N LEU A 133 1.13 21.14 7.39
CA LEU A 133 1.04 21.52 5.99
C LEU A 133 2.21 20.91 5.19
N PHE A 134 3.42 20.93 5.74
CA PHE A 134 4.60 20.30 5.16
C PHE A 134 4.38 18.80 5.00
N MET A 135 3.77 18.10 5.96
CA MET A 135 3.43 16.69 5.80
C MET A 135 2.43 16.45 4.66
N GLY A 136 1.36 17.24 4.59
CA GLY A 136 0.40 17.13 3.49
C GLY A 136 1.06 17.36 2.13
N VAL A 137 1.92 18.36 2.03
CA VAL A 137 2.68 18.69 0.81
C VAL A 137 3.74 17.62 0.50
N CYS A 138 4.43 17.08 1.49
CA CYS A 138 5.41 16.01 1.32
C CYS A 138 4.74 14.71 0.88
N GLY A 139 3.62 14.34 1.51
CA GLY A 139 2.82 13.18 1.11
C GLY A 139 2.28 13.33 -0.30
N PHE A 140 1.69 14.49 -0.62
CA PHE A 140 1.18 14.77 -1.95
C PHE A 140 2.28 14.83 -3.03
N SER A 141 3.45 15.40 -2.70
CA SER A 141 4.58 15.44 -3.64
C SER A 141 5.20 14.06 -3.88
N LEU A 142 5.18 13.16 -2.89
CA LEU A 142 5.51 11.74 -3.08
C LEU A 142 4.52 11.06 -4.02
N ASP A 143 3.22 11.29 -3.84
CA ASP A 143 2.19 10.74 -4.73
C ASP A 143 2.37 11.24 -6.17
N LEU A 144 2.67 12.53 -6.35
CA LEU A 144 2.96 13.11 -7.66
C LEU A 144 4.23 12.52 -8.29
N ALA A 145 5.29 12.33 -7.49
CA ALA A 145 6.52 11.71 -7.96
C ALA A 145 6.28 10.25 -8.39
N ALA A 146 5.50 9.50 -7.61
CA ALA A 146 5.10 8.12 -7.92
C ALA A 146 4.26 8.03 -9.21
N PHE A 147 3.36 8.97 -9.41
CA PHE A 147 2.40 8.93 -10.53
C PHE A 147 2.97 9.49 -11.84
N PHE A 148 3.72 10.61 -11.79
CA PHE A 148 4.20 11.29 -12.99
C PHE A 148 5.69 11.04 -13.23
N VAL A 149 6.55 11.38 -12.27
CA VAL A 149 7.99 11.45 -12.50
C VAL A 149 8.57 10.05 -12.74
N LEU A 150 8.34 9.11 -11.82
CA LEU A 150 8.95 7.79 -11.90
C LEU A 150 8.48 6.99 -13.13
N PRO A 151 7.18 6.96 -13.51
CA PRO A 151 6.73 6.23 -14.69
C PRO A 151 7.27 6.84 -15.99
N ILE A 152 7.32 8.17 -16.11
CA ILE A 152 7.87 8.86 -17.28
C ILE A 152 9.37 8.57 -17.41
N CYS A 153 10.14 8.74 -16.33
CA CYS A 153 11.56 8.43 -16.32
C CYS A 153 11.80 6.96 -16.71
N THR A 154 11.04 6.03 -16.14
CA THR A 154 11.20 4.60 -16.45
C THR A 154 10.82 4.27 -17.90
N ALA A 155 9.80 4.93 -18.46
CA ALA A 155 9.41 4.77 -19.85
C ALA A 155 10.46 5.31 -20.83
N ILE A 156 11.05 6.47 -20.54
CA ILE A 156 12.16 7.03 -21.32
C ILE A 156 13.36 6.07 -21.30
N VAL A 157 13.74 5.60 -20.11
CA VAL A 157 14.84 4.63 -19.92
C VAL A 157 14.58 3.32 -20.68
N LEU A 158 13.35 2.79 -20.61
CA LEU A 158 12.99 1.58 -21.34
C LEU A 158 13.17 1.78 -22.86
N LYS A 159 12.71 2.92 -23.39
CA LYS A 159 12.82 3.25 -24.81
C LYS A 159 14.27 3.39 -25.25
N THR A 160 15.10 4.08 -24.48
CA THR A 160 16.53 4.27 -24.83
C THR A 160 17.31 2.96 -24.73
N SER A 161 16.91 2.07 -23.83
CA SER A 161 17.56 0.77 -23.61
C SER A 161 17.05 -0.34 -24.51
N GLN A 162 16.10 -0.06 -25.42
CA GLN A 162 15.49 -1.07 -26.30
C GLN A 162 16.52 -1.83 -27.16
N LYS A 163 17.55 -1.13 -27.65
CA LYS A 163 18.60 -1.75 -28.50
C LYS A 163 19.53 -2.69 -27.71
N ALA A 164 19.66 -2.48 -26.40
CA ALA A 164 20.52 -3.27 -25.52
C ALA A 164 19.81 -4.53 -24.95
N MET A 165 18.50 -4.66 -25.16
CA MET A 165 17.70 -5.76 -24.59
C MET A 165 17.12 -6.66 -25.69
N SER A 166 16.94 -7.95 -25.37
CA SER A 166 16.17 -8.85 -26.23
C SER A 166 14.72 -8.38 -26.36
N LYS A 167 14.06 -8.70 -27.48
CA LYS A 167 12.63 -8.39 -27.71
C LYS A 167 11.74 -8.92 -26.57
N ARG A 168 12.03 -10.14 -26.09
CA ARG A 168 11.30 -10.78 -24.98
C ARG A 168 11.48 -10.02 -23.67
N THR A 169 12.70 -9.65 -23.32
CA THR A 169 13.02 -8.89 -22.10
C THR A 169 12.37 -7.51 -22.14
N HIS A 170 12.47 -6.82 -23.27
CA HIS A 170 11.84 -5.51 -23.46
C HIS A 170 10.31 -5.57 -23.32
N GLN A 171 9.66 -6.57 -23.92
CA GLN A 171 8.21 -6.76 -23.79
C GLN A 171 7.79 -7.05 -22.34
N MET A 172 8.58 -7.84 -21.60
CA MET A 172 8.35 -8.11 -20.19
C MET A 172 8.41 -6.82 -19.37
N HIS A 173 9.46 -6.00 -19.52
CA HIS A 173 9.57 -4.72 -18.82
C HIS A 173 8.42 -3.78 -19.17
N ARG A 174 8.08 -3.63 -20.46
CA ARG A 174 6.96 -2.79 -20.89
C ARG A 174 5.64 -3.18 -20.24
N THR A 175 5.33 -4.48 -20.24
CA THR A 175 4.08 -5.00 -19.66
C THR A 175 4.03 -4.78 -18.16
N PHE A 176 5.16 -4.98 -17.47
CA PHE A 176 5.27 -4.74 -16.04
C PHE A 176 5.13 -3.26 -15.68
N LEU A 177 5.75 -2.35 -16.45
CA LEU A 177 5.63 -0.90 -16.23
C LEU A 177 4.21 -0.40 -16.43
N LEU A 178 3.50 -0.91 -17.44
CA LEU A 178 2.09 -0.59 -17.62
C LEU A 178 1.26 -1.06 -16.42
N ALA A 179 1.51 -2.27 -15.91
CA ALA A 179 0.81 -2.77 -14.73
C ALA A 179 1.09 -1.91 -13.48
N LEU A 180 2.34 -1.52 -13.27
CA LEU A 180 2.70 -0.60 -12.19
C LEU A 180 2.06 0.77 -12.35
N PHE A 181 2.01 1.31 -13.57
CA PHE A 181 1.37 2.59 -13.84
C PHE A 181 -0.11 2.55 -13.45
N PHE A 182 -0.85 1.51 -13.85
CA PHE A 182 -2.25 1.35 -13.45
C PHE A 182 -2.41 1.18 -11.94
N GLN A 183 -1.60 0.33 -11.30
CA GLN A 183 -1.65 0.12 -9.84
C GLN A 183 -1.40 1.43 -9.06
N THR A 184 -0.42 2.21 -9.53
CA THR A 184 -0.04 3.47 -8.90
C THR A 184 -1.11 4.52 -9.13
N SER A 185 -1.74 4.53 -10.31
CA SER A 185 -2.87 5.41 -10.60
C SER A 185 -4.02 5.20 -9.63
N VAL A 186 -4.37 3.93 -9.39
CA VAL A 186 -5.41 3.59 -8.41
C VAL A 186 -5.02 4.03 -7.01
N HIS A 187 -3.77 3.82 -6.59
CA HIS A 187 -3.29 4.29 -5.28
C HIS A 187 -3.34 5.81 -5.15
N THR A 188 -2.81 6.55 -6.12
CA THR A 188 -2.82 8.02 -6.12
C THR A 188 -4.25 8.56 -6.03
N VAL A 189 -5.19 8.02 -6.81
CA VAL A 189 -6.59 8.49 -6.72
C VAL A 189 -7.19 8.18 -5.35
N LEU A 190 -7.02 6.96 -4.84
CA LEU A 190 -7.66 6.52 -3.61
C LEU A 190 -7.04 7.11 -2.33
N LEU A 191 -5.79 7.61 -2.39
CA LEU A 191 -5.10 8.25 -1.27
C LEU A 191 -5.09 9.79 -1.38
N SER A 192 -4.80 10.34 -2.55
CA SER A 192 -4.69 11.80 -2.71
C SER A 192 -6.05 12.50 -2.63
N VAL A 193 -7.14 11.88 -3.08
CA VAL A 193 -8.49 12.48 -2.96
C VAL A 193 -8.88 12.69 -1.49
N PRO A 194 -8.81 11.68 -0.59
CA PRO A 194 -9.01 11.89 0.84
C PRO A 194 -8.12 12.99 1.45
N VAL A 195 -6.84 13.03 1.09
CA VAL A 195 -5.91 14.03 1.62
C VAL A 195 -6.32 15.43 1.18
N VAL A 196 -6.46 15.66 -0.13
CA VAL A 196 -6.84 16.97 -0.68
C VAL A 196 -8.20 17.42 -0.14
N PHE A 197 -9.18 16.51 -0.12
CA PHE A 197 -10.50 16.82 0.41
C PHE A 197 -10.44 17.21 1.88
N THR A 198 -9.69 16.48 2.70
CA THR A 198 -9.53 16.82 4.13
C THR A 198 -8.91 18.21 4.30
N GLN A 199 -7.88 18.54 3.51
CA GLN A 199 -7.26 19.87 3.54
C GLN A 199 -8.24 20.98 3.12
N VAL A 200 -8.99 20.77 2.03
CA VAL A 200 -9.98 21.75 1.56
C VAL A 200 -11.14 21.89 2.55
N ALA A 201 -11.72 20.78 3.02
CA ALA A 201 -12.82 20.77 3.98
C ALA A 201 -12.44 21.48 5.27
N ASN A 202 -11.19 21.33 5.72
CA ASN A 202 -10.63 22.10 6.82
C ASN A 202 -10.59 23.61 6.53
N LEU A 203 -10.11 24.02 5.35
CA LEU A 203 -10.03 25.44 4.98
C LEU A 203 -11.39 26.13 4.90
N VAL A 204 -12.43 25.40 4.46
CA VAL A 204 -13.79 25.95 4.30
C VAL A 204 -14.75 25.57 5.42
N SER A 205 -14.25 24.94 6.50
CA SER A 205 -15.06 24.44 7.62
C SER A 205 -16.25 23.56 7.20
N PHE A 206 -16.07 22.74 6.16
CA PHE A 206 -17.10 21.86 5.63
C PHE A 206 -17.20 20.56 6.43
N SER A 207 -18.40 20.24 6.92
CA SER A 207 -18.69 19.02 7.68
C SER A 207 -19.82 18.24 7.01
N ASN A 208 -19.52 17.04 6.50
CA ASN A 208 -20.54 16.10 6.04
C ASN A 208 -20.13 14.65 6.36
N PRO A 209 -20.83 13.96 7.28
CA PRO A 209 -20.50 12.60 7.68
C PRO A 209 -20.48 11.58 6.53
N ALA A 210 -21.34 11.76 5.51
CA ALA A 210 -21.36 10.88 4.35
C ALA A 210 -20.07 11.02 3.52
N VAL A 211 -19.57 12.24 3.38
CA VAL A 211 -18.31 12.49 2.67
C VAL A 211 -17.13 11.93 3.44
N VAL A 212 -17.09 12.13 4.76
CA VAL A 212 -16.08 11.54 5.64
C VAL A 212 -16.05 10.01 5.50
N ASN A 213 -17.21 9.36 5.52
CA ASN A 213 -17.30 7.91 5.35
C ASN A 213 -16.77 7.46 3.98
N TRP A 214 -17.05 8.22 2.91
CA TRP A 214 -16.48 7.96 1.59
C TRP A 214 -14.95 8.09 1.57
N MET A 215 -14.39 9.12 2.21
CA MET A 215 -12.93 9.29 2.29
C MET A 215 -12.27 8.13 3.05
N VAL A 216 -12.87 7.70 4.16
CA VAL A 216 -12.43 6.52 4.92
C VAL A 216 -12.54 5.24 4.10
N PHE A 217 -13.62 5.08 3.34
CA PHE A 217 -13.81 3.93 2.45
C PHE A 217 -12.71 3.87 1.39
N MET A 218 -12.45 4.98 0.68
CA MET A 218 -11.36 5.09 -0.31
C MET A 218 -10.01 4.72 0.31
N ASN A 219 -9.71 5.27 1.48
CA ASN A 219 -8.47 4.97 2.21
C ASN A 219 -8.44 3.53 2.74
N THR A 220 -9.57 2.82 2.87
CA THR A 220 -9.56 1.41 3.28
C THR A 220 -9.31 0.49 2.10
N ILE A 221 -9.86 0.81 0.92
CA ILE A 221 -9.80 -0.07 -0.24
C ILE A 221 -8.52 0.09 -1.08
N HIS A 222 -7.74 1.16 -0.91
CA HIS A 222 -6.58 1.49 -1.76
C HIS A 222 -5.62 0.31 -1.98
N GLY A 223 -5.24 -0.40 -0.92
CA GLY A 223 -4.32 -1.54 -1.01
C GLY A 223 -4.91 -2.69 -1.82
N SER A 224 -6.16 -3.08 -1.51
CA SER A 224 -6.85 -4.16 -2.24
C SER A 224 -7.10 -3.82 -3.71
N ALA A 225 -7.52 -2.59 -4.00
CA ALA A 225 -7.78 -2.11 -5.36
C ALA A 225 -6.48 -2.06 -6.18
N GLY A 226 -5.38 -1.64 -5.57
CA GLY A 226 -4.07 -1.63 -6.22
C GLY A 226 -3.53 -3.03 -6.49
N THR A 227 -3.61 -3.96 -5.54
CA THR A 227 -3.23 -5.37 -5.77
C THR A 227 -4.09 -6.01 -6.86
N PHE A 228 -5.40 -5.79 -6.83
CA PHE A 228 -6.31 -6.29 -7.86
C PHE A 228 -5.94 -5.75 -9.24
N THR A 229 -5.65 -4.45 -9.34
CA THR A 229 -5.20 -3.80 -10.57
C THR A 229 -3.89 -4.40 -11.08
N MET A 230 -2.91 -4.64 -10.20
CA MET A 230 -1.64 -5.27 -10.55
C MET A 230 -1.84 -6.68 -11.13
N LEU A 231 -2.70 -7.49 -10.51
CA LEU A 231 -3.06 -8.82 -11.00
C LEU A 231 -3.74 -8.73 -12.37
N MET A 232 -4.71 -7.82 -12.54
CA MET A 232 -5.45 -7.68 -13.80
C MET A 232 -4.63 -7.03 -14.92
N ALA A 233 -3.62 -6.23 -14.61
CA ALA A 233 -2.80 -5.57 -15.61
C ALA A 233 -1.58 -6.40 -16.05
N ASN A 234 -1.12 -7.36 -15.23
CA ASN A 234 0.06 -8.16 -15.53
C ASN A 234 -0.27 -9.63 -15.90
N PRO A 235 -0.17 -10.02 -17.19
CA PRO A 235 -0.43 -11.38 -17.64
C PRO A 235 0.45 -12.45 -16.97
N GLN A 236 1.69 -12.11 -16.63
CA GLN A 236 2.61 -13.07 -16.01
C GLN A 236 2.16 -13.46 -14.60
N PHE A 237 1.66 -12.49 -13.83
CA PHE A 237 1.09 -12.77 -12.51
C PHE A 237 -0.20 -13.57 -12.62
N ARG A 238 -1.09 -13.25 -13.58
CA ARG A 238 -2.32 -14.05 -13.79
C ARG A 238 -2.00 -15.49 -14.12
N ASN A 239 -1.10 -15.73 -15.07
CA ASN A 239 -0.76 -17.08 -15.51
C ASN A 239 -0.11 -17.89 -14.38
N SER A 240 0.75 -17.26 -13.57
CA SER A 240 1.37 -17.91 -12.41
C SER A 240 0.34 -18.24 -11.35
N LEU A 241 -0.57 -17.32 -11.05
CA LEU A 241 -1.63 -17.51 -10.06
C LEU A 241 -2.60 -18.62 -10.47
N VAL A 242 -2.99 -18.67 -11.75
CA VAL A 242 -3.80 -19.78 -12.30
C VAL A 242 -3.06 -21.11 -12.19
N ALA A 243 -1.78 -21.16 -12.56
CA ALA A 243 -0.98 -22.39 -12.49
C ALA A 243 -0.84 -22.91 -11.05
N ASP A 244 -0.61 -22.02 -10.08
CA ASP A 244 -0.52 -22.41 -8.67
C ASP A 244 -1.88 -22.85 -8.12
N PHE A 245 -2.97 -22.20 -8.52
CA PHE A 245 -4.32 -22.60 -8.13
C PHE A 245 -4.66 -24.00 -8.69
N GLN A 246 -4.32 -24.25 -9.96
CA GLN A 246 -4.47 -25.57 -10.59
C GLN A 246 -3.66 -26.64 -9.85
N ARG A 247 -2.40 -26.34 -9.47
CA ARG A 247 -1.58 -27.27 -8.68
C ARG A 247 -2.20 -27.61 -7.34
N VAL A 248 -2.79 -26.64 -6.64
CA VAL A 248 -3.48 -26.89 -5.35
C VAL A 248 -4.70 -27.79 -5.55
N ILE A 249 -5.51 -27.53 -6.58
CA ILE A 249 -6.68 -28.36 -6.92
C ILE A 249 -6.24 -29.78 -7.25
N LEU A 250 -5.24 -29.95 -8.11
CA LEU A 250 -4.71 -31.26 -8.51
C LEU A 250 -4.12 -32.01 -7.31
N ARG A 251 -3.41 -31.33 -6.40
CA ARG A 251 -2.91 -31.93 -5.14
C ARG A 251 -4.03 -32.37 -4.21
N LYS A 252 -5.12 -31.61 -4.11
CA LYS A 252 -6.32 -32.01 -3.35
C LYS A 252 -6.99 -33.24 -3.99
N GLN A 253 -7.13 -33.27 -5.31
CA GLN A 253 -7.70 -34.42 -6.03
C GLN A 253 -6.83 -35.68 -5.90
N ALA A 254 -5.50 -35.53 -5.94
CA ALA A 254 -4.56 -36.64 -5.74
C ALA A 254 -4.58 -37.20 -4.31
N LYS A 255 -4.82 -36.37 -3.28
CA LYS A 255 -5.01 -36.82 -1.89
C LYS A 255 -6.37 -37.46 -1.63
N VAL A 256 -7.40 -37.14 -2.43
CA VAL A 256 -8.77 -37.67 -2.26
C VAL A 256 -8.96 -39.02 -2.95
N LYS A 257 -8.15 -39.40 -3.95
CA LYS A 257 -8.15 -40.78 -4.48
C LYS A 257 -7.47 -41.73 -3.48
N PRO A 258 -8.19 -42.61 -2.76
CA PRO A 258 -7.57 -43.64 -1.96
C PRO A 258 -7.07 -44.74 -2.91
N VAL A 259 -5.99 -45.40 -2.47
CA VAL A 259 -5.41 -46.59 -3.06
C VAL A 259 -6.48 -47.68 -3.25
N VAL A 260 -7.07 -47.77 -4.43
CA VAL A 260 -7.85 -48.93 -4.87
C VAL A 260 -7.41 -49.28 -6.29
N SER A 261 -6.44 -50.20 -6.40
CA SER A 261 -6.25 -51.12 -7.55
C SER A 261 -4.86 -51.80 -7.57
N THR A 262 -4.38 -52.33 -6.44
CA THR A 262 -3.18 -53.19 -6.45
C THR A 262 -3.43 -54.55 -5.78
N THR A 263 -4.56 -55.20 -6.10
CA THR A 263 -4.85 -56.56 -5.58
C THR A 263 -5.51 -57.51 -6.58
N GLN A 264 -5.36 -57.29 -7.90
CA GLN A 264 -5.90 -58.23 -8.90
C GLN A 264 -4.92 -58.69 -9.99
N ALA A 265 -3.64 -58.33 -9.95
CA ALA A 265 -2.67 -58.73 -10.98
C ALA A 265 -1.82 -59.97 -10.64
N THR A 266 -2.11 -60.69 -9.55
CA THR A 266 -1.27 -61.82 -9.06
C THR A 266 -2.04 -63.14 -8.98
N ARG A 267 -2.95 -63.41 -9.91
CA ARG A 267 -3.70 -64.68 -9.95
C ARG A 267 -3.90 -65.23 -11.36
N SER A 268 -2.82 -65.41 -12.13
CA SER A 268 -2.89 -66.24 -13.36
C SER A 268 -1.56 -66.83 -13.83
N VAL A 269 -0.60 -67.11 -12.93
CA VAL A 269 0.60 -67.88 -13.30
C VAL A 269 0.61 -69.19 -12.52
N VAL A 270 -0.07 -70.20 -13.09
CA VAL A 270 0.13 -71.61 -12.75
C VAL A 270 1.25 -72.14 -13.65
N PRO A 271 2.28 -72.84 -13.11
CA PRO A 271 3.40 -73.32 -13.89
C PRO A 271 3.09 -74.68 -14.53
N GLN A 272 3.17 -74.78 -15.87
CA GLN A 272 3.31 -76.06 -16.57
C GLN A 272 4.77 -76.28 -16.96
N LEU A 273 5.51 -76.90 -16.03
CA LEU A 273 6.84 -77.46 -16.26
C LEU A 273 6.67 -78.99 -16.30
N ALA A 274 6.42 -79.55 -17.48
CA ALA A 274 6.62 -80.98 -17.74
C ALA A 274 6.56 -81.30 -19.24
N ARG A 275 7.53 -82.13 -19.70
CA ARG A 275 7.69 -82.78 -21.03
C ARG A 275 8.22 -81.86 -22.13
N ARG A 276 9.21 -82.21 -22.95
CA ARG A 276 9.93 -83.47 -23.27
C ARG A 276 11.19 -83.02 -24.02
N LYS A 277 12.38 -83.40 -23.57
CA LYS A 277 13.32 -84.33 -24.24
C LYS A 277 13.55 -84.16 -25.76
N SER A 278 14.83 -83.92 -26.06
CA SER A 278 15.69 -84.52 -27.10
C SER A 278 15.28 -84.42 -28.57
N VAL A 279 16.21 -83.98 -29.43
CA VAL A 279 16.98 -84.84 -30.35
C VAL A 279 17.61 -83.95 -31.45
N TYR A 280 18.91 -84.23 -31.70
CA TYR A 280 19.87 -83.73 -32.73
C TYR A 280 20.30 -82.27 -32.70
#